data_AF-A0A6B3H636-F1
#
_entry.id   AF-A0A6B3H636-F1
#
_cell.length_a   1.000
_cell.length_b   1.000
_cell.length_c   1.000
_cell.angle_alpha   90.00
_cell.angle_beta   90.00
_cell.angle_gamma   90.00
#
_symmetry.space_group_name_H-M   'P 1'
#
loop_
_entity.id
_entity.type
_entity.pdbx_description
1 polymer ?
#
loop_
_entity_poly.entity_id
_entity_poly.type
_entity_poly.pdbx_seq_one_letter_code
_entity_poly.pdbx_strand_id
1 'polypeptide(L)' 'MTTSTTAPPAVRPYESYVYAYPHKTAYRPLPDRPALRELWAAEPKDALSLYLHIPFCEVRCGFCNLFTRIGAPEEL' A
#
# COMPACT_ATOMS: atom_id res chain seq x y z
N MET A 1 -45.20 10.11 7.35
CA MET A 1 -44.12 10.56 6.44
C MET A 1 -43.11 11.33 7.26
N THR A 2 -42.00 10.70 7.62
CA THR A 2 -40.89 11.36 8.34
C THR A 2 -39.73 11.49 7.36
N THR A 3 -39.40 12.73 6.98
CA THR A 3 -38.27 13.06 6.13
C THR A 3 -37.02 13.24 6.98
N SER A 4 -36.05 12.34 6.82
CA SER A 4 -34.73 12.48 7.43
C SER A 4 -33.83 13.26 6.47
N THR A 5 -33.41 14.46 6.88
CA THR A 5 -32.43 15.27 6.13
C THR A 5 -31.03 14.80 6.47
N THR A 6 -30.29 14.27 5.48
CA THR A 6 -28.88 13.88 5.63
C THR A 6 -28.00 15.10 5.42
N ALA A 7 -27.21 15.48 6.43
CA ALA A 7 -26.20 16.52 6.32
C ALA A 7 -25.01 16.03 5.49
N PRO A 8 -24.34 16.90 4.70
CA PRO A 8 -23.17 16.52 3.93
C PRO A 8 -21.99 16.15 4.85
N PRO A 9 -21.17 15.14 4.48
CA PRO A 9 -20.05 14.72 5.30
C PRO A 9 -19.00 15.84 5.39
N ALA A 10 -18.47 16.05 6.60
CA ALA A 10 -17.40 17.01 6.83
C ALA A 10 -16.10 16.54 6.16
N VAL A 11 -15.51 17.39 5.31
CA VAL A 11 -14.22 17.14 4.66
C VAL A 11 -13.12 17.15 5.72
N ARG A 12 -12.40 16.03 5.87
CA ARG A 12 -11.31 15.92 6.85
C ARG A 12 -10.03 16.50 6.25
N PRO A 13 -9.30 17.37 6.96
CA PRO A 13 -8.14 18.10 6.42
C PRO A 13 -6.89 17.24 6.10
N TYR A 14 -7.01 15.91 6.20
CA TYR A 14 -5.95 14.96 5.89
C TYR A 14 -6.46 13.92 4.89
N GLU A 15 -6.79 14.37 3.68
CA GLU A 15 -6.95 13.52 2.50
C GLU A 15 -5.57 13.06 2.00
N SER A 16 -4.88 12.26 2.83
CA SER A 16 -3.79 11.35 2.43
C SER A 16 -2.67 11.89 1.50
N TYR A 17 -1.54 12.29 2.08
CA TYR A 17 -0.24 12.19 1.39
C TYR A 17 0.70 11.30 2.21
N VAL A 18 0.39 10.01 2.25
CA VAL A 18 1.35 8.99 2.65
C VAL A 18 1.61 8.15 1.40
N TYR A 19 2.80 8.32 0.82
CA TYR A 19 3.33 7.51 -0.27
C TYR A 19 3.68 6.10 0.25
N ALA A 20 2.73 5.42 0.88
CA ALA A 20 2.84 4.02 1.25
C ALA A 20 2.24 3.22 0.09
N TYR A 21 3.05 2.94 -0.93
CA TYR A 21 2.73 1.86 -1.85
C TYR A 21 3.47 0.61 -1.36
N PRO A 22 2.78 -0.53 -1.13
CA PRO A 22 1.33 -0.71 -1.18
C PRO A 22 0.65 -0.08 0.03
N HIS A 23 -0.53 0.52 -0.17
CA HIS A 23 -1.29 1.09 0.95
C HIS A 23 -1.76 -0.03 1.88
N LYS A 24 -1.94 0.24 3.18
CA LYS A 24 -2.39 -0.80 4.14
C LYS A 24 -3.70 -1.49 3.74
N THR A 25 -4.55 -0.81 2.96
CA THR A 25 -5.81 -1.37 2.43
C THR A 25 -5.63 -2.25 1.20
N ALA A 26 -4.44 -2.30 0.61
CA ALA A 26 -4.13 -3.20 -0.49
C ALA A 26 -4.06 -4.67 -0.01
N TYR A 27 -3.79 -4.89 1.28
CA TYR A 27 -3.75 -6.22 1.86
C TYR A 27 -5.17 -6.72 2.16
N ARG A 28 -5.56 -7.81 1.51
CA ARG A 28 -6.78 -8.56 1.80
C ARG A 28 -6.50 -10.07 1.71
N PRO A 29 -7.27 -10.92 2.40
CA PRO A 29 -7.25 -12.34 2.12
C PRO A 29 -7.49 -12.59 0.62
N LEU A 30 -6.66 -13.44 0.01
CA LEU A 30 -6.80 -13.87 -1.37
C LEU A 30 -7.02 -15.39 -1.37
N PRO A 31 -8.29 -15.87 -1.40
CA PRO A 31 -8.61 -17.29 -1.21
C PRO A 31 -8.13 -18.18 -2.36
N ASP A 32 -8.41 -17.76 -3.60
CA ASP A 32 -8.19 -18.60 -4.78
C ASP A 32 -6.72 -18.59 -5.27
N ARG A 33 -5.93 -17.60 -4.83
CA ARG A 33 -4.50 -17.41 -5.15
C ARG A 33 -4.18 -17.74 -6.62
N PRO A 34 -4.81 -17.05 -7.59
CA PRO A 34 -4.61 -17.36 -9.01
C PRO A 34 -3.15 -17.19 -9.40
N ALA A 35 -2.73 -17.90 -10.45
CA ALA A 35 -1.39 -17.74 -10.98
C ALA A 35 -1.19 -16.31 -11.48
N LEU A 36 -0.03 -15.70 -11.17
CA LEU A 36 0.25 -14.31 -11.56
C LEU A 36 0.14 -14.10 -13.07
N ARG A 37 0.54 -15.11 -13.87
CA ARG A 37 0.44 -15.08 -15.33
C ARG A 37 -1.01 -14.91 -15.80
N GLU A 38 -1.95 -15.59 -15.15
CA GLU A 38 -3.38 -15.52 -15.49
C GLU A 38 -3.96 -14.18 -15.07
N LEU A 39 -3.59 -13.71 -13.88
CA LEU A 39 -4.00 -12.39 -13.37
C LEU A 39 -3.55 -11.25 -14.29
N TRP A 40 -2.35 -11.36 -14.89
CA TRP A 40 -1.74 -10.33 -15.75
C TRP A 40 -2.01 -10.52 -17.25
N ALA A 41 -2.82 -11.51 -17.65
CA ALA A 41 -2.99 -11.84 -19.06
C ALA A 41 -3.61 -10.69 -19.87
N ALA A 42 -4.56 -9.97 -19.28
CA ALA A 42 -5.34 -8.91 -19.93
C ALA A 42 -4.91 -7.47 -19.54
N GLU A 43 -3.95 -7.31 -18.65
CA GLU A 43 -3.49 -5.99 -18.20
C GLU A 43 -2.65 -5.29 -19.28
N PRO A 44 -2.80 -3.97 -19.50
CA PRO A 44 -1.92 -3.18 -20.36
C PRO A 44 -0.46 -3.24 -19.87
N LYS A 45 0.49 -3.42 -20.79
CA LYS A 45 1.94 -3.60 -20.49
C LYS A 45 2.83 -2.55 -21.14
N ASP A 46 2.22 -1.55 -21.74
CA ASP A 46 2.87 -0.40 -22.38
C ASP A 46 3.32 0.67 -21.37
N ALA A 47 2.79 0.65 -20.14
CA ALA A 47 3.24 1.49 -19.04
C ALA A 47 3.20 0.72 -17.70
N LEU A 48 4.34 0.16 -17.29
CA LEU A 48 4.49 -0.61 -16.05
C LEU A 48 5.29 0.15 -15.00
N SER A 49 4.85 0.04 -13.74
CA SER A 49 5.58 0.54 -12.57
C SER A 49 6.06 -0.66 -11.73
N LEU A 50 7.35 -0.66 -11.37
CA LEU A 50 7.93 -1.69 -10.52
C LEU A 50 8.15 -1.15 -9.11
N TYR A 51 7.60 -1.86 -8.13
CA TYR A 51 7.89 -1.61 -6.72
C TYR A 51 8.70 -2.77 -6.16
N LEU A 52 9.87 -2.45 -5.58
CA LEU A 52 10.68 -3.39 -4.82
C LEU A 52 10.71 -2.92 -3.37
N HIS A 53 10.40 -3.83 -2.45
CA HIS A 53 10.51 -3.53 -1.03
C HIS A 53 11.93 -3.80 -0.53
N ILE A 54 12.64 -2.76 -0.12
CA ILE A 54 13.95 -2.85 0.53
C ILE A 54 13.72 -2.60 2.04
N PRO A 55 13.75 -3.65 2.88
CA PRO A 55 13.36 -3.53 4.29
C PRO A 55 14.51 -3.12 5.21
N PHE A 56 15.62 -2.61 4.67
CA PHE A 56 16.82 -2.27 5.45
C PHE A 56 17.27 -0.82 5.24
N CYS A 57 17.73 -0.20 6.32
CA CYS A 57 18.36 1.12 6.32
C CYS A 57 19.63 1.09 7.18
N GLU A 58 20.61 1.93 6.85
CA GLU A 58 21.81 2.12 7.70
C GLU A 58 21.46 2.75 9.05
N VAL A 59 20.50 3.69 9.05
CA VAL A 59 20.02 4.37 10.25
C VAL A 59 18.50 4.32 10.33
N ARG A 60 17.98 4.26 11.56
CA ARG A 60 16.54 4.39 11.82
C ARG A 60 16.24 5.81 12.29
N CYS A 61 15.48 6.54 11.48
CA CYS A 61 14.93 7.83 11.88
C CYS A 61 13.95 7.65 13.05
N GLY A 62 13.95 8.57 14.03
CA GLY A 62 13.06 8.51 15.20
C GLY A 62 11.56 8.57 14.88
N PHE A 63 11.21 9.14 13.73
CA PHE A 63 9.84 9.21 13.20
C PHE A 63 9.49 8.03 12.27
N CYS A 64 10.41 7.08 12.06
CA CYS A 64 10.17 6.00 11.11
C CYS A 64 9.11 5.04 11.64
N ASN A 65 8.00 4.95 10.88
CA ASN A 65 6.87 4.07 11.13
C ASN A 65 6.77 2.92 10.11
N LEU A 66 7.79 2.75 9.27
CA LEU A 66 7.84 1.68 8.26
C LEU A 66 8.43 0.40 8.85
N PHE A 67 8.11 -0.75 8.22
CA PHE A 67 8.61 -2.07 8.61
C PHE A 67 10.07 -2.28 8.14
N THR A 68 10.99 -1.53 8.74
CA THR A 68 12.41 -1.53 8.36
C THR A 68 13.29 -2.11 9.49
N ARG A 69 14.37 -2.80 9.13
CA ARG A 69 15.46 -3.26 10.00
C ARG A 69 16.71 -2.39 9.79
N ILE A 70 17.50 -2.20 10.84
CA ILE A 70 18.80 -1.51 10.70
C ILE A 70 19.84 -2.53 10.23
N GLY A 71 20.54 -2.20 9.16
CA GLY A 71 21.49 -3.09 8.50
C GLY A 71 20.83 -4.19 7.65
N ALA A 72 21.50 -4.56 6.55
CA ALA A 72 21.24 -5.83 5.89
C ALA A 72 21.99 -6.94 6.63
N PRO A 73 21.46 -8.17 6.72
CA PRO A 73 22.25 -9.29 7.25
C PRO A 73 23.52 -9.48 6.40
N GLU A 74 24.64 -9.80 7.05
CA GLU A 74 25.94 -9.99 6.38
C GLU A 74 25.98 -11.24 5.48
N GLU A 75 25.05 -12.18 5.69
CA GLU A 75 24.85 -13.34 4.84
C GLU A 75 23.69 -13.08 3.86
N LEU A 76 24.02 -12.97 2.57
CA LEU A 76 23.08 -12.95 1.43
C LEU A 76 23.25 -14.22 0.59
#